data_AF-A0AAE1FJ44-F1
#
_entry.id   AF-A0AAE1FJ44-F1
#
_cell.length_a   1.000
_cell.length_b   1.000
_cell.length_c   1.000
_cell.angle_alpha   90.00
_cell.angle_beta   90.00
_cell.angle_gamma   90.00
#
_symmetry.space_group_name_H-M   'P 1'
#
loop_
_entity.id
_entity.type
_entity.pdbx_description
1 polymer ?
#
loop_
_entity_poly.entity_id
_entity_poly.type
_entity_poly.pdbx_seq_one_letter_code
_entity_poly.pdbx_strand_id
1 'polypeptide(L)'
;MKTGSLCCCVLVLLVSSSFTTTQATFIDDILNGIQGLFAHYEEAPFTLVGTNPDYEDREYPARKWVCTREVGNDINLGPLFWRLFEYISGNNEGNISIPMTVPVATEVKFQEDNSKEYTMCFFIGEPHQSNPPNPANTAVFLQDRPATRVLTRRVGGYMRSESAWMEEAGSLAVLLQEHGVSVPLSHVY
;
A
#
# COMPACT_ATOMS: atom_id res chain seq x y z
N MET A 1 23.25 10.48 -24.59
CA MET A 1 23.05 9.41 -23.60
C MET A 1 22.04 9.91 -22.59
N LYS A 2 20.91 9.21 -22.37
CA LYS A 2 19.87 9.62 -21.42
C LYS A 2 19.99 8.79 -20.16
N THR A 3 20.14 9.44 -19.02
CA THR A 3 20.05 8.84 -17.68
C THR A 3 18.59 8.47 -17.40
N GLY A 4 18.33 7.18 -17.15
CA GLY A 4 17.02 6.72 -16.72
C GLY A 4 16.80 7.07 -15.26
N SER A 5 15.90 8.02 -14.98
CA SER A 5 15.43 8.29 -13.62
C SER A 5 14.47 7.17 -13.21
N LEU A 6 14.79 6.43 -12.15
CA LEU A 6 13.90 5.39 -11.61
C LEU A 6 12.69 6.09 -10.97
N CYS A 7 11.53 5.97 -11.61
CA CYS A 7 10.25 6.34 -11.02
C CYS A 7 9.71 5.13 -10.28
N CYS A 8 9.75 5.15 -8.95
CA CYS A 8 9.11 4.14 -8.12
C CYS A 8 7.64 4.53 -7.94
N CYS A 9 6.71 3.72 -8.46
CA CYS A 9 5.28 3.89 -8.22
C CYS A 9 4.83 2.99 -7.07
N VAL A 10 5.23 3.37 -5.86
CA VAL A 10 4.34 3.32 -4.69
C VAL A 10 3.74 4.74 -4.58
N LEU A 11 2.59 4.91 -3.93
CA LEU A 11 2.11 6.25 -3.55
C LEU A 11 2.87 6.82 -2.33
N VAL A 12 4.20 6.87 -2.40
CA VAL A 12 5.11 7.50 -1.40
C VAL A 12 6.35 8.03 -2.14
N LEU A 13 6.86 9.21 -1.74
CA LEU A 13 8.03 9.86 -2.35
C LEU A 13 9.30 9.83 -1.47
N LEU A 14 10.44 9.59 -2.12
CA LEU A 14 11.79 10.03 -1.71
C LEU A 14 12.15 11.31 -2.52
N VAL A 15 13.13 12.19 -2.24
CA VAL A 15 14.32 12.28 -1.37
C VAL A 15 14.62 13.78 -1.09
N SER A 16 15.39 14.24 -0.09
CA SER A 16 15.74 13.72 1.25
C SER A 16 16.64 14.74 2.00
N SER A 17 16.32 15.16 3.23
CA SER A 17 17.32 15.72 4.16
C SER A 17 16.93 15.56 5.63
N SER A 18 17.81 14.89 6.39
CA SER A 18 18.02 14.90 7.84
C SER A 18 16.90 15.43 8.75
N PHE A 19 16.30 14.56 9.57
CA PHE A 19 16.50 14.51 11.03
C PHE A 19 15.64 13.39 11.66
N THR A 20 16.16 12.81 12.73
CA THR A 20 15.70 11.55 13.36
C THR A 20 14.42 11.71 14.18
N THR A 21 13.43 10.84 13.96
CA THR A 21 12.91 9.89 14.96
C THR A 21 11.82 9.01 14.32
N THR A 22 11.74 7.78 14.80
CA THR A 22 11.07 6.60 14.22
C THR A 22 9.56 6.57 14.38
N GLN A 23 8.82 6.41 13.26
CA GLN A 23 7.68 5.48 13.22
C GLN A 23 7.30 5.04 11.79
N ALA A 24 7.32 5.95 10.80
CA ALA A 24 7.13 5.58 9.39
C ALA A 24 8.42 5.16 8.66
N THR A 25 9.58 5.17 9.32
CA THR A 25 10.82 4.76 8.66
C THR A 25 10.83 3.26 8.40
N PHE A 26 10.13 2.43 9.18
CA PHE A 26 10.30 0.96 9.14
C PHE A 26 10.03 0.31 7.78
N ILE A 27 8.92 0.65 7.10
CA ILE A 27 8.62 0.04 5.79
C ILE A 27 9.59 0.57 4.73
N ASP A 28 9.88 1.88 4.71
CA ASP A 28 10.85 2.45 3.76
C ASP A 28 12.29 1.96 4.03
N ASP A 29 12.72 1.84 5.29
CA ASP A 29 14.00 1.30 5.73
C ASP A 29 14.13 -0.18 5.31
N ILE A 30 13.06 -0.97 5.46
CA ILE A 30 13.03 -2.36 4.97
C ILE A 30 13.06 -2.40 3.46
N LEU A 31 12.21 -1.64 2.76
CA LEU A 31 12.17 -1.60 1.29
C LEU A 31 13.52 -1.15 0.71
N ASN A 32 14.16 -0.14 1.29
CA ASN A 32 15.51 0.30 0.93
C ASN A 32 16.58 -0.74 1.31
N GLY A 33 16.41 -1.47 2.41
CA GLY A 33 17.28 -2.58 2.81
C GLY A 33 17.20 -3.80 1.89
N ILE A 34 16.01 -4.11 1.34
CA ILE A 34 15.79 -5.21 0.40
C ILE A 34 15.88 -4.79 -1.09
N GLN A 35 15.98 -3.50 -1.42
CA GLN A 35 16.20 -3.02 -2.80
C GLN A 35 17.46 -3.64 -3.43
N GLY A 36 18.49 -3.97 -2.63
CA GLY A 36 19.67 -4.70 -3.10
C GLY A 36 19.41 -6.15 -3.53
N LEU A 37 18.26 -6.71 -3.16
CA LEU A 37 17.83 -8.07 -3.51
C LEU A 37 16.86 -8.09 -4.72
N PHE A 38 16.15 -6.99 -4.98
CA PHE A 38 15.08 -6.91 -5.97
C PHE A 38 15.25 -5.67 -6.86
N ALA A 39 15.90 -5.82 -8.02
CA ALA A 39 16.25 -4.71 -8.90
C ALA A 39 15.05 -4.05 -9.62
N HIS A 40 13.93 -4.78 -9.79
CA HIS A 40 12.68 -4.29 -10.36
C HIS A 40 11.50 -4.96 -9.67
N TYR A 41 10.57 -4.17 -9.14
CA TYR A 41 9.29 -4.65 -8.61
C TYR A 41 8.23 -4.63 -9.71
N GLU A 42 7.37 -5.64 -9.72
CA GLU A 42 6.15 -5.62 -10.52
C GLU A 42 5.13 -4.67 -9.86
N GLU A 43 4.50 -3.78 -10.64
CA GLU A 43 3.49 -2.86 -10.15
C GLU A 43 2.07 -3.41 -10.37
N ALA A 44 1.18 -3.26 -9.39
CA ALA A 44 -0.24 -3.53 -9.52
C ALA A 44 -0.83 -2.72 -10.68
N PRO A 45 -1.38 -3.36 -11.73
CA PRO A 45 -1.77 -2.67 -12.95
C PRO A 45 -2.90 -1.68 -12.68
N PHE A 46 -2.84 -0.49 -13.29
CA PHE A 46 -3.92 0.49 -13.27
C PHE A 46 -4.06 1.19 -14.61
N THR A 47 -5.26 1.72 -14.87
CA THR A 47 -5.52 2.65 -15.96
C THR A 47 -5.65 4.06 -15.39
N LEU A 48 -4.94 5.02 -15.98
CA LEU A 48 -5.05 6.43 -15.61
C LEU A 48 -6.28 7.04 -16.30
N VAL A 49 -7.37 7.20 -15.55
CA VAL A 49 -8.66 7.72 -16.02
C VAL A 49 -8.61 9.24 -16.20
N GLY A 50 -7.86 9.92 -15.33
CA GLY A 50 -7.70 11.37 -15.36
C GLY A 50 -6.48 11.84 -14.57
N THR A 51 -6.02 13.04 -14.90
CA THR A 51 -4.92 13.73 -14.22
C THR A 51 -5.32 15.15 -13.90
N ASN A 52 -5.21 15.53 -12.64
CA ASN A 52 -5.25 16.90 -12.15
C ASN A 52 -3.82 17.29 -11.71
N PRO A 53 -3.41 18.57 -11.70
CA PRO A 53 -2.12 18.99 -11.15
C PRO A 53 -1.84 18.45 -9.74
N ASP A 54 -2.89 18.28 -8.92
CA ASP A 54 -2.78 17.92 -7.52
C ASP A 54 -3.12 16.43 -7.23
N TYR A 55 -3.78 15.71 -8.13
CA TYR A 55 -4.14 14.30 -7.93
C TYR A 55 -4.29 13.49 -9.23
N GLU A 56 -4.12 12.18 -9.12
CA GLU A 56 -4.36 11.19 -10.17
C GLU A 56 -5.68 10.44 -9.92
N ASP A 57 -6.38 10.08 -10.99
CA ASP A 57 -7.58 9.24 -10.96
C ASP A 57 -7.25 7.91 -11.64
N ARG A 58 -7.20 6.84 -10.84
CA ARG A 58 -6.72 5.51 -11.25
C ARG A 58 -7.82 4.47 -11.12
N GLU A 59 -8.02 3.68 -12.17
CA GLU A 59 -8.84 2.47 -12.12
C GLU A 59 -7.94 1.23 -12.03
N TYR A 60 -8.02 0.53 -10.90
CA TYR A 60 -7.38 -0.77 -10.70
C TYR A 60 -8.37 -1.88 -11.10
N PRO A 61 -7.98 -2.84 -11.96
CA PRO A 61 -8.82 -3.97 -12.31
C PRO A 61 -8.91 -4.98 -11.15
N ALA A 62 -9.88 -5.89 -11.22
CA ALA A 62 -9.99 -6.96 -10.24
C ALA A 62 -8.71 -7.82 -10.22
N ARG A 63 -8.17 -8.08 -9.02
CA ARG A 63 -6.90 -8.77 -8.77
C ARG A 63 -6.89 -9.46 -7.40
N LYS A 64 -6.09 -10.52 -7.27
CA LYS A 64 -5.80 -11.14 -5.97
C LYS A 64 -4.70 -10.40 -5.23
N TRP A 65 -4.87 -10.28 -3.93
CA TRP A 65 -3.92 -9.70 -3.00
C TRP A 65 -3.71 -10.68 -1.84
N VAL A 66 -2.54 -10.66 -1.22
CA VAL A 66 -2.32 -11.34 0.05
C VAL A 66 -2.37 -10.30 1.17
N CYS A 67 -3.14 -10.58 2.21
CA CYS A 67 -3.57 -9.61 3.20
C CYS A 67 -3.42 -10.13 4.63
N THR A 68 -3.23 -9.22 5.58
CA THR A 68 -3.35 -9.44 7.02
C THR A 68 -4.11 -8.26 7.59
N ARG A 69 -4.83 -8.48 8.70
CA ARG A 69 -5.55 -7.40 9.39
C ARG A 69 -5.32 -7.40 10.88
N GLU A 70 -5.48 -6.24 11.50
CA GLU A 70 -5.39 -6.05 12.94
C GLU A 70 -6.32 -4.90 13.36
N VAL A 71 -6.90 -4.99 14.56
CA VAL A 71 -7.88 -4.01 15.07
C VAL A 71 -7.31 -3.31 16.30
N GLY A 72 -7.34 -1.98 16.31
CA GLY A 72 -6.85 -1.17 17.42
C GLY A 72 -7.01 0.33 17.16
N ASN A 73 -6.72 1.16 18.15
CA ASN A 73 -6.82 2.62 18.02
C ASN A 73 -5.53 3.25 17.45
N ASP A 74 -4.40 2.63 17.74
CA ASP A 74 -3.05 2.89 17.24
C ASP A 74 -2.35 1.52 17.22
N ILE A 75 -1.76 1.11 16.10
CA ILE A 75 -1.12 -0.20 15.94
C ILE A 75 0.27 -0.07 15.31
N ASN A 76 1.14 -1.02 15.63
CA ASN A 76 2.39 -1.17 14.92
C ASN A 76 2.13 -1.88 13.56
N LEU A 77 2.35 -1.17 12.45
CA LEU A 77 2.22 -1.74 11.10
C LEU A 77 3.35 -2.71 10.73
N GLY A 78 4.48 -2.68 11.45
CA GLY A 78 5.64 -3.52 11.17
C GLY A 78 5.36 -5.03 11.24
N PRO A 79 4.71 -5.55 12.30
CA PRO A 79 4.22 -6.93 12.36
C PRO A 79 3.32 -7.34 11.19
N LEU A 80 2.46 -6.45 10.68
CA LEU A 80 1.61 -6.75 9.52
C LEU A 80 2.47 -6.93 8.27
N PHE A 81 3.42 -6.03 8.03
CA PHE A 81 4.38 -6.15 6.92
C PHE A 81 5.14 -7.48 6.98
N TRP A 82 5.68 -7.85 8.15
CA TRP A 82 6.47 -9.09 8.28
C TRP A 82 5.66 -10.36 8.07
N ARG A 83 4.38 -10.42 8.49
CA ARG A 83 3.49 -11.56 8.16
C ARG A 83 3.35 -11.77 6.65
N LEU A 84 3.23 -10.68 5.88
CA LEU A 84 3.15 -10.73 4.42
C LEU A 84 4.51 -11.01 3.77
N PHE A 85 5.59 -10.45 4.32
CA PHE A 85 6.95 -10.70 3.85
C PHE A 85 7.37 -12.17 4.03
N GLU A 86 7.03 -12.77 5.17
CA GLU A 86 7.18 -14.21 5.42
C GLU A 86 6.42 -15.04 4.39
N TYR A 87 5.16 -14.68 4.11
CA TYR A 87 4.35 -15.37 3.09
C TYR A 87 5.04 -15.36 1.72
N ILE A 88 5.49 -14.21 1.20
CA ILE A 88 6.19 -14.16 -0.10
C ILE A 88 7.60 -14.79 -0.04
N SER A 89 8.19 -14.91 1.16
CA SER A 89 9.47 -15.60 1.37
C SER A 89 9.35 -17.12 1.48
N GLY A 90 8.14 -17.69 1.39
CA GLY A 90 7.89 -19.13 1.43
C GLY A 90 7.09 -19.64 2.63
N ASN A 91 6.51 -18.78 3.49
CA ASN A 91 5.59 -19.20 4.56
C ASN A 91 4.17 -19.50 3.98
N ASN A 92 4.13 -20.38 2.99
CA ASN A 92 2.97 -20.74 2.18
C ASN A 92 3.03 -22.22 1.73
N GLU A 93 1.92 -22.74 1.22
CA GLU A 93 1.83 -24.08 0.67
C GLU A 93 2.83 -24.31 -0.48
N GLY A 94 3.75 -25.26 -0.27
CA GLY A 94 4.82 -25.56 -1.24
C GLY A 94 6.14 -24.83 -1.00
N ASN A 95 6.22 -23.95 0.00
CA ASN A 95 7.40 -23.11 0.30
C ASN A 95 7.86 -22.24 -0.90
N ILE A 96 6.89 -21.67 -1.62
CA ILE A 96 7.15 -20.96 -2.88
C ILE A 96 7.60 -19.54 -2.58
N SER A 97 8.78 -19.14 -3.09
CA SER A 97 9.18 -17.73 -3.07
C SER A 97 8.47 -16.96 -4.18
N ILE A 98 7.76 -15.90 -3.79
CA ILE A 98 7.01 -15.00 -4.67
C ILE A 98 7.78 -13.67 -4.74
N PRO A 99 8.00 -13.09 -5.94
CA PRO A 99 8.60 -11.76 -6.05
C PRO A 99 7.78 -10.71 -5.31
N MET A 100 8.46 -9.81 -4.59
CA MET A 100 7.85 -8.61 -4.02
C MET A 100 7.28 -7.72 -5.13
N THR A 101 6.21 -7.01 -4.84
CA THR A 101 5.49 -6.12 -5.75
C THR A 101 5.29 -4.74 -5.13
N VAL A 102 4.80 -3.79 -5.92
CA VAL A 102 4.37 -2.47 -5.46
C VAL A 102 2.94 -2.17 -5.93
N PRO A 103 2.13 -1.39 -5.19
CA PRO A 103 2.38 -0.86 -3.85
C PRO A 103 2.09 -1.89 -2.73
N VAL A 104 2.60 -1.60 -1.54
CA VAL A 104 2.00 -2.08 -0.28
C VAL A 104 0.82 -1.16 0.03
N ALA A 105 -0.39 -1.71 0.16
CA ALA A 105 -1.61 -0.94 0.41
C ALA A 105 -2.14 -1.25 1.82
N THR A 106 -2.49 -0.22 2.61
CA THR A 106 -3.05 -0.41 3.96
C THR A 106 -4.41 0.27 4.07
N GLU A 107 -5.47 -0.53 4.02
CA GLU A 107 -6.83 -0.03 4.24
C GLU A 107 -7.04 0.28 5.72
N VAL A 108 -7.57 1.46 6.05
CA VAL A 108 -8.03 1.81 7.41
C VAL A 108 -9.54 1.97 7.39
N LYS A 109 -10.25 1.17 8.18
CA LYS A 109 -11.72 1.24 8.36
C LYS A 109 -12.07 1.71 9.76
N PHE A 110 -12.94 2.72 9.85
CA PHE A 110 -13.46 3.22 11.12
C PHE A 110 -14.66 2.39 11.58
N GLN A 111 -14.63 1.93 12.84
CA GLN A 111 -15.68 1.12 13.45
C GLN A 111 -16.59 1.99 14.35
N GLU A 112 -17.81 1.50 14.61
CA GLU A 112 -18.81 2.20 15.44
C GLU A 112 -18.37 2.40 16.90
N ASP A 113 -17.49 1.53 17.42
CA ASP A 113 -16.92 1.62 18.77
C ASP A 113 -15.70 2.56 18.87
N ASN A 114 -15.39 3.29 17.80
CA ASN A 114 -14.20 4.13 17.59
C ASN A 114 -12.88 3.36 17.44
N SER A 115 -12.91 2.03 17.38
CA SER A 115 -11.74 1.25 16.94
C SER A 115 -11.51 1.38 15.43
N LYS A 116 -10.33 0.96 14.97
CA LYS A 116 -9.96 0.96 13.55
C LYS A 116 -9.51 -0.43 13.16
N GLU A 117 -9.96 -0.92 12.01
CA GLU A 117 -9.39 -2.10 11.37
C GLU A 117 -8.38 -1.67 10.31
N TYR A 118 -7.14 -2.12 10.48
CA TYR A 118 -6.06 -1.93 9.53
C TYR A 118 -5.89 -3.22 8.72
N THR A 119 -6.10 -3.17 7.41
CA THR A 119 -5.88 -4.31 6.50
C THR A 119 -4.76 -3.99 5.52
N MET A 120 -3.56 -4.48 5.83
CA MET A 120 -2.40 -4.37 4.95
C MET A 120 -2.41 -5.50 3.93
N CYS A 121 -2.10 -5.19 2.68
CA CYS A 121 -2.00 -6.16 1.59
C CYS A 121 -0.83 -5.90 0.64
N PHE A 122 -0.24 -6.97 0.12
CA PHE A 122 0.68 -6.95 -1.01
C PHE A 122 -0.04 -7.43 -2.28
N PHE A 123 0.27 -6.81 -3.42
CA PHE A 123 -0.20 -7.29 -4.71
C PHE A 123 0.49 -8.62 -5.03
N ILE A 124 -0.26 -9.60 -5.54
CA ILE A 124 0.33 -10.87 -6.00
C ILE A 124 0.74 -10.66 -7.45
N GLY A 125 2.01 -10.88 -7.81
CA GLY A 125 2.44 -10.70 -9.20
C GLY A 125 1.71 -11.61 -10.18
N GLU A 126 1.58 -11.20 -11.44
CA GLU A 126 0.92 -11.93 -12.53
C GLU A 126 1.35 -13.41 -12.65
N PRO A 127 2.62 -13.83 -12.40
CA PRO A 127 3.00 -15.25 -12.37
C PRO A 127 2.21 -16.12 -11.38
N HIS A 128 1.60 -15.52 -10.35
CA HIS A 128 0.83 -16.20 -9.30
C HIS A 128 -0.64 -15.73 -9.21
N GLN A 129 -1.09 -14.75 -10.01
CA GLN A 129 -2.45 -14.18 -9.93
C GLN A 129 -3.58 -15.20 -10.14
N SER A 130 -3.36 -16.20 -11.00
CA SER A 130 -4.35 -17.23 -11.31
C SER A 130 -4.58 -18.18 -10.12
N ASN A 131 -3.50 -18.63 -9.48
CA ASN A 131 -3.52 -19.59 -8.38
C ASN A 131 -2.35 -19.31 -7.40
N PRO A 132 -2.50 -18.34 -6.49
CA PRO A 132 -1.50 -18.08 -5.46
C PRO A 132 -1.49 -19.21 -4.41
N PRO A 133 -0.33 -19.53 -3.82
CA PRO A 133 -0.23 -20.57 -2.81
C PRO A 133 -0.99 -20.16 -1.54
N ASN A 134 -1.60 -21.14 -0.86
CA ASN A 134 -2.33 -20.90 0.38
C ASN A 134 -1.36 -20.45 1.49
N PRO A 135 -1.68 -19.41 2.29
CA PRO A 135 -0.85 -19.01 3.43
C PRO A 135 -0.79 -20.12 4.50
N ALA A 136 0.39 -20.32 5.09
CA ALA A 136 0.54 -21.22 6.24
C ALA A 136 0.22 -20.53 7.58
N ASN A 137 0.34 -19.19 7.63
CA ASN A 137 -0.04 -18.37 8.77
C ASN A 137 -1.53 -18.02 8.72
N THR A 138 -2.31 -18.40 9.74
CA THR A 138 -3.77 -18.18 9.80
C THR A 138 -4.19 -16.72 9.95
N ALA A 139 -3.29 -15.80 10.27
CA ALA A 139 -3.53 -14.36 10.24
C ALA A 139 -3.40 -13.75 8.83
N VAL A 140 -2.84 -14.51 7.88
CA VAL A 140 -2.66 -14.13 6.48
C VAL A 140 -3.71 -14.81 5.62
N PHE A 141 -4.36 -14.05 4.74
CA PHE A 141 -5.44 -14.53 3.88
C PHE A 141 -5.31 -13.98 2.46
N LEU A 142 -5.82 -14.73 1.49
CA LEU A 142 -5.96 -14.30 0.11
C LEU A 142 -7.26 -13.50 -0.03
N GLN A 143 -7.20 -12.38 -0.75
CA GLN A 143 -8.35 -11.51 -1.02
C GLN A 143 -8.47 -11.24 -2.52
N ASP A 144 -9.56 -11.70 -3.14
CA ASP A 144 -10.01 -11.20 -4.44
C ASP A 144 -10.54 -9.77 -4.24
N ARG A 145 -9.77 -8.76 -4.65
CA ARG A 145 -10.23 -7.37 -4.66
C ARG A 145 -10.97 -7.11 -5.98
N PRO A 146 -12.21 -6.56 -5.95
CA PRO A 146 -12.92 -6.17 -7.17
C PRO A 146 -12.21 -5.01 -7.87
N ALA A 147 -12.61 -4.72 -9.11
CA ALA A 147 -12.16 -3.51 -9.78
C ALA A 147 -12.59 -2.27 -8.98
N THR A 148 -11.67 -1.34 -8.77
CA THR A 148 -11.88 -0.18 -7.90
C THR A 148 -11.24 1.07 -8.48
N ARG A 149 -11.89 2.21 -8.31
CA ARG A 149 -11.39 3.52 -8.73
C ARG A 149 -10.87 4.27 -7.51
N VAL A 150 -9.64 4.77 -7.59
CA VAL A 150 -8.92 5.43 -6.50
C VAL A 150 -8.49 6.81 -6.97
N LEU A 151 -8.92 7.83 -6.24
CA LEU A 151 -8.43 9.20 -6.38
C LEU A 151 -7.27 9.37 -5.41
N THR A 152 -6.10 9.74 -5.92
CA THR A 152 -4.84 9.52 -5.21
C THR A 152 -3.86 10.68 -5.40
N ARG A 153 -3.22 11.13 -4.32
CA ARG A 153 -2.28 12.25 -4.34
C ARG A 153 -0.90 11.81 -3.86
N ARG A 154 0.14 12.13 -4.64
CA ARG A 154 1.52 11.88 -4.25
C ARG A 154 1.96 12.97 -3.27
N VAL A 155 2.11 12.62 -1.99
CA VAL A 155 2.68 13.50 -0.97
C VAL A 155 4.20 13.36 -0.88
N GLY A 156 4.88 14.48 -0.60
CA GLY A 156 6.31 14.51 -0.34
C GLY A 156 6.63 14.27 1.14
N GLY A 157 7.73 13.54 1.42
CA GLY A 157 8.19 13.27 2.77
C GLY A 157 7.58 12.01 3.39
N TYR A 158 7.81 11.82 4.69
CA TYR A 158 7.39 10.63 5.42
C TYR A 158 6.11 10.90 6.23
N MET A 159 5.07 10.10 6.00
CA MET A 159 3.82 10.17 6.75
C MET A 159 3.96 9.43 8.10
N ARG A 160 4.56 10.13 9.08
CA ARG A 160 5.09 9.56 10.34
C ARG A 160 4.05 9.09 11.35
N SER A 161 2.78 9.42 11.18
CA SER A 161 1.69 9.05 12.09
C SER A 161 0.41 8.80 11.31
N GLU A 162 -0.52 8.07 11.92
CA GLU A 162 -1.90 7.95 11.42
C GLU A 162 -2.56 9.33 11.27
N SER A 163 -2.29 10.27 12.20
CA SER A 163 -2.83 11.64 12.11
C SER A 163 -2.38 12.35 10.82
N ALA A 164 -1.12 12.19 10.39
CA ALA A 164 -0.64 12.77 9.14
C ALA A 164 -1.36 12.18 7.91
N TRP A 165 -1.60 10.87 7.90
CA TRP A 165 -2.41 10.21 6.87
C TRP A 165 -3.85 10.72 6.85
N MET A 166 -4.47 10.93 8.01
CA MET A 166 -5.85 11.42 8.12
C MET A 166 -5.99 12.91 7.77
N GLU A 167 -5.01 13.74 8.14
CA GLU A 167 -4.92 15.15 7.72
C GLU A 167 -4.79 15.26 6.20
N GLU A 168 -3.98 14.39 5.58
CA GLU A 168 -3.82 14.33 4.12
C GLU A 168 -5.08 13.82 3.41
N ALA A 169 -5.71 12.74 3.90
CA ALA A 169 -6.96 12.23 3.36
C ALA A 169 -8.09 13.28 3.43
N GLY A 170 -8.16 14.02 4.53
CA GLY A 170 -9.08 15.16 4.68
C GLY A 170 -8.76 16.30 3.71
N SER A 171 -7.49 16.66 3.54
CA SER A 171 -7.03 17.68 2.59
C SER A 171 -7.35 17.31 1.14
N LEU A 172 -7.17 16.04 0.75
CA LEU A 172 -7.56 15.54 -0.56
C LEU A 172 -9.08 15.53 -0.73
N ALA A 173 -9.86 15.13 0.28
CA ALA A 173 -11.32 15.15 0.22
C ALA A 173 -11.89 16.57 0.02
N VAL A 174 -11.30 17.59 0.65
CA VAL A 174 -11.65 19.01 0.43
C VAL A 174 -11.37 19.42 -1.02
N LEU A 175 -10.16 19.14 -1.53
CA LEU A 175 -9.77 19.44 -2.91
C LEU A 175 -10.65 18.74 -3.96
N LEU A 176 -11.07 17.50 -3.68
CA LEU A 176 -12.00 16.76 -4.53
C LEU A 176 -13.39 17.43 -4.53
N GLN A 177 -13.86 17.88 -3.36
CA GLN A 177 -15.14 18.57 -3.23
C GLN A 177 -15.17 19.91 -3.96
N GLU A 178 -14.07 20.66 -3.96
CA GLU A 178 -13.89 21.89 -4.77
C GLU A 178 -14.01 21.62 -6.28
N HIS A 179 -13.58 20.43 -6.73
CA HIS A 179 -13.76 19.95 -8.10
C HIS A 179 -15.09 19.21 -8.35
N GLY A 180 -16.04 19.25 -7.41
CA GLY A 180 -17.37 18.65 -7.54
C GLY A 180 -17.42 17.13 -7.34
N VAL A 181 -16.36 16.53 -6.79
CA VAL A 181 -16.27 15.09 -6.50
C VAL A 181 -16.37 14.86 -5.00
N SER A 182 -17.26 13.96 -4.57
CA SER A 182 -17.39 13.58 -3.15
C SER A 182 -16.98 12.12 -2.97
N VAL A 183 -16.13 11.86 -1.98
CA VAL A 183 -15.67 10.52 -1.60
C VAL A 183 -15.95 10.27 -0.11
N PRO A 184 -16.39 9.06 0.28
CA PRO A 184 -16.61 8.73 1.68
C PRO A 184 -15.29 8.47 2.40
N LEU A 185 -15.07 9.12 3.55
CA LEU A 185 -13.90 8.87 4.42
C LEU A 185 -14.13 7.69 5.41
N SER A 186 -15.13 6.85 5.17
CA SER A 186 -15.40 5.64 5.98
C SER A 186 -14.29 4.60 5.88
N HIS A 187 -13.54 4.61 4.77
CA HIS A 187 -12.30 3.87 4.62
C HIS A 187 -11.32 4.64 3.72
N VAL A 188 -10.03 4.49 3.99
CA VAL A 188 -8.92 5.10 3.23
C VAL A 188 -7.82 4.07 2.99
N TYR A 189 -6.93 4.31 2.02
CA TYR A 189 -5.82 3.43 1.60
C TYR A 189 -4.48 4.17 1.59
#